data_AF-A0A2E8JQY9-F1
#
_entry.id   AF-A0A2E8JQY9-F1
#
_cell.length_a   1.000
_cell.length_b   1.000
_cell.length_c   1.000
_cell.angle_alpha   90.00
_cell.angle_beta   90.00
_cell.angle_gamma   90.00
#
_symmetry.space_group_name_H-M   'P 1'
#
loop_
_entity.id
_entity.type
_entity.pdbx_description
1 polymer ?
#
loop_
_entity_poly.entity_id
_entity_poly.type
_entity_poly.pdbx_seq_one_letter_code
_entity_poly.pdbx_strand_id
1 'polypeptide(L)'
;MRDEGTTILLLGQGPRAAYARALLQQGVAGAAIEETWPAPETLARYSAAPPVFLVLVDPQPFAAPAADAAATPDMLNADLLRAEALRAVFALELARRAGTTLVLDGDIAGWPAALAATMQALAGSAPADQRPMPAPPPPLAMGGDLAASAGPLLDLYLGPLWRAAAAGHAPPLAWPREAFLDGDAPGAPLPAVIEVAGRARIVAYGPYLPLPAGAWSATAWLGFSPDIGRLPFILEIDSGAEISRGFFEVERGGFFSLGLDFQVADPLHPLEVRLISQDSALEGQAALIEVRLDPA
;
A
#
# COMPACT_ATOMS: atom_id res chain seq x y z
N MET A 1 -13.64 35.82 -12.91
CA MET A 1 -12.77 34.63 -12.90
C MET A 1 -11.68 34.90 -11.89
N ARG A 2 -11.67 34.21 -10.76
CA ARG A 2 -10.46 34.15 -9.94
C ARG A 2 -9.48 33.26 -10.70
N ASP A 3 -8.22 33.67 -10.83
CA ASP A 3 -7.17 32.71 -11.18
C ASP A 3 -7.29 31.55 -10.20
N GLU A 4 -7.62 30.37 -10.71
CA GLU A 4 -7.57 29.15 -9.92
C GLU A 4 -6.10 28.89 -9.61
N GLY A 5 -5.67 29.34 -8.43
CA GLY A 5 -4.29 29.25 -8.00
C GLY A 5 -3.78 27.82 -8.04
N THR A 6 -2.54 27.64 -8.51
CA THR A 6 -1.84 26.36 -8.53
C THR A 6 -1.89 25.70 -7.15
N THR A 7 -2.48 24.50 -7.08
CA THR A 7 -2.53 23.71 -5.84
C THR A 7 -1.37 22.74 -5.80
N ILE A 8 -0.59 22.78 -4.71
CA ILE A 8 0.54 21.89 -4.44
C ILE A 8 0.17 21.02 -3.25
N LEU A 9 0.21 19.70 -3.44
CA LEU A 9 0.05 18.74 -2.35
C LEU A 9 1.40 18.29 -1.85
N LEU A 10 1.57 18.32 -0.54
CA LEU A 10 2.74 17.80 0.14
C LEU A 10 2.34 16.59 0.97
N LEU A 11 2.89 15.43 0.62
CA LEU A 11 2.71 14.20 1.39
C LEU A 11 4.05 13.80 2.01
N GLY A 12 4.13 13.88 3.32
CA GLY A 12 5.32 13.57 4.10
C GLY A 12 5.10 13.95 5.56
N GLN A 13 6.02 13.54 6.44
CA GLN A 13 5.94 13.86 7.86
C GLN A 13 7.29 14.25 8.44
N GLY A 14 7.26 14.85 9.63
CA GLY A 14 8.45 15.15 10.41
C GLY A 14 9.26 16.35 9.90
N PRO A 15 10.50 16.52 10.41
CA PRO A 15 11.33 17.70 10.13
C PRO A 15 11.64 17.90 8.64
N ARG A 16 11.76 16.80 7.89
CA ARG A 16 12.06 16.82 6.46
C ARG A 16 10.86 17.32 5.64
N ALA A 17 9.64 16.86 5.94
CA ALA A 17 8.43 17.43 5.32
C ALA A 17 8.24 18.91 5.67
N ALA A 18 8.49 19.29 6.92
CA ALA A 18 8.45 20.70 7.33
C ALA A 18 9.47 21.56 6.55
N TYR A 19 10.66 21.02 6.26
CA TYR A 19 11.66 21.68 5.43
C TYR A 19 11.21 21.83 3.97
N ALA A 20 10.69 20.77 3.35
CA ALA A 20 10.14 20.83 1.99
C ALA A 20 9.00 21.85 1.87
N ARG A 21 8.10 21.91 2.87
CA ARG A 21 7.06 22.94 2.98
C ARG A 21 7.65 24.34 2.98
N ALA A 22 8.68 24.59 3.80
CA ALA A 22 9.32 25.90 3.88
C ALA A 22 9.94 26.32 2.53
N LEU A 23 10.55 25.37 1.80
CA LEU A 23 11.07 25.62 0.46
C LEU A 23 9.96 25.98 -0.53
N LEU A 24 8.85 25.23 -0.54
CA LEU A 24 7.71 25.49 -1.41
C LEU A 24 7.09 26.88 -1.15
N GLN A 25 6.96 27.27 0.11
CA GLN A 25 6.41 28.59 0.50
C GLN A 25 7.27 29.77 0.02
N GLN A 26 8.57 29.55 -0.19
CA GLN A 26 9.46 30.57 -0.74
C GLN A 26 9.42 30.61 -2.27
N GLY A 27 9.30 29.45 -2.93
CA GLY A 27 9.43 29.32 -4.38
C GLY A 27 8.17 29.66 -5.18
N VAL A 28 6.97 29.55 -4.59
CA VAL A 28 5.71 29.65 -5.34
C VAL A 28 4.76 30.65 -4.70
N ALA A 29 4.84 31.90 -5.15
CA ALA A 29 3.91 32.94 -4.71
C ALA A 29 2.47 32.59 -5.13
N GLY A 30 1.56 32.53 -4.16
CA GLY A 30 0.12 32.32 -4.42
C GLY A 30 -0.32 30.86 -4.55
N ALA A 31 0.60 29.88 -4.48
CA ALA A 31 0.20 28.47 -4.43
C ALA A 31 -0.35 28.09 -3.05
N ALA A 32 -1.43 27.33 -3.03
CA ALA A 32 -1.92 26.69 -1.82
C ALA A 32 -1.10 25.41 -1.59
N ILE A 33 -0.39 25.34 -0.47
CA ILE A 33 0.33 24.14 -0.04
C ILE A 33 -0.52 23.43 0.99
N GLU A 34 -0.96 22.22 0.68
CA GLU A 34 -1.77 21.41 1.57
C GLU A 34 -1.01 20.15 2.01
N GLU A 35 -0.91 19.95 3.32
CA GLU A 35 -0.56 18.66 3.89
C GLU A 35 -1.83 17.84 4.07
N THR A 36 -1.77 16.59 3.66
CA THR A 36 -2.93 15.72 3.70
C THR A 36 -2.59 14.34 4.23
N TRP A 37 -3.63 13.67 4.71
CA TRP A 37 -3.60 12.32 5.23
C TRP A 37 -4.55 11.43 4.44
N PRO A 38 -4.36 10.09 4.47
CA PRO A 38 -5.29 9.17 3.83
C PRO A 38 -6.71 9.35 4.39
N ALA A 39 -7.61 9.83 3.55
CA ALA A 39 -9.03 10.00 3.87
C ALA A 39 -9.86 9.93 2.57
N PRO A 40 -11.02 9.25 2.57
CA PRO A 40 -11.87 9.15 1.38
C PRO A 40 -12.30 10.52 0.84
N GLU A 41 -12.62 11.46 1.74
CA GLU A 41 -13.07 12.82 1.38
C GLU A 41 -11.97 13.58 0.64
N THR A 42 -10.72 13.34 1.01
CA THR A 42 -9.56 13.92 0.37
C THR A 42 -9.39 13.41 -1.06
N LEU A 43 -9.46 12.08 -1.27
CA LEU A 43 -9.39 11.52 -2.62
C LEU A 43 -10.56 12.00 -3.50
N ALA A 44 -11.76 12.09 -2.92
CA ALA A 44 -12.94 12.58 -3.63
C ALA A 44 -12.76 14.03 -4.10
N ARG A 45 -12.25 14.91 -3.22
CA ARG A 45 -11.94 16.32 -3.55
C ARG A 45 -10.96 16.43 -4.71
N TYR A 46 -9.86 15.67 -4.69
CA TYR A 46 -8.86 15.70 -5.75
C TYR A 46 -9.25 14.94 -7.02
N SER A 47 -10.35 14.18 -6.98
CA SER A 47 -10.94 13.64 -8.20
C SER A 47 -11.77 14.70 -8.93
N ALA A 48 -12.38 15.65 -8.21
CA ALA A 48 -13.13 16.77 -8.80
C ALA A 48 -12.23 17.93 -9.25
N ALA A 49 -11.15 18.18 -8.51
CA ALA A 49 -10.16 19.21 -8.82
C ALA A 49 -8.75 18.62 -8.65
N PRO A 50 -8.18 17.98 -9.69
CA PRO A 50 -6.88 17.33 -9.59
C PRO A 50 -5.79 18.34 -9.21
N PRO A 51 -4.88 17.96 -8.30
CA PRO A 51 -3.76 18.83 -7.96
C PRO A 51 -2.87 18.99 -9.19
N VAL A 52 -2.34 20.19 -9.37
CA VAL A 52 -1.38 20.43 -10.46
C VAL A 52 -0.06 19.74 -10.13
N PHE A 53 0.31 19.69 -8.85
CA PHE A 53 1.60 19.20 -8.41
C PHE A 53 1.54 18.44 -7.08
N LEU A 54 2.19 17.28 -7.03
CA LEU A 54 2.36 16.46 -5.83
C LEU A 54 3.83 16.37 -5.46
N VAL A 55 4.15 16.60 -4.18
CA VAL A 55 5.48 16.40 -3.60
C VAL A 55 5.41 15.28 -2.58
N LEU A 56 6.15 14.20 -2.83
CA LEU A 56 6.33 13.09 -1.91
C LEU A 56 7.65 13.26 -1.17
N VAL A 57 7.60 13.41 0.15
CA VAL A 57 8.80 13.59 0.98
C VAL A 57 9.07 12.32 1.76
N ASP A 58 10.25 11.74 1.53
CA ASP A 58 10.71 10.49 2.14
C ASP A 58 9.62 9.41 2.13
N PRO A 59 9.17 8.95 0.95
CA PRO A 59 8.11 7.95 0.82
C PRO A 59 8.54 6.55 1.28
N GLN A 60 9.44 6.43 2.26
CA GLN A 60 9.88 5.15 2.78
C GLN A 60 8.91 4.66 3.87
N PRO A 61 8.56 3.36 3.88
CA PRO A 61 7.71 2.81 4.93
C PRO A 61 8.38 2.98 6.30
N PHE A 62 7.59 3.34 7.31
CA PHE A 62 8.04 3.53 8.70
C PHE A 62 9.05 4.66 8.94
N ALA A 63 9.17 5.63 8.03
CA ALA A 63 10.06 6.80 8.22
C ALA A 63 9.66 7.72 9.39
N ALA A 64 8.48 7.52 9.99
CA ALA A 64 8.09 8.15 11.25
C ALA A 64 8.39 7.21 12.42
N PRO A 65 9.22 7.61 13.41
CA PRO A 65 9.24 6.91 14.67
C PRO A 65 7.88 7.14 15.32
N ALA A 66 7.10 6.07 15.53
CA ALA A 66 5.98 6.13 16.46
C ALA A 66 6.56 6.55 17.82
N ALA A 67 6.33 7.82 18.20
CA ALA A 67 6.98 8.45 19.34
C ALA A 67 6.71 7.75 20.69
N ASP A 68 5.81 6.77 20.73
CA ASP A 68 5.37 6.05 21.92
C ASP A 68 5.52 4.51 21.85
N ALA A 69 6.25 3.95 20.88
CA ALA A 69 6.31 2.49 20.71
C ALA A 69 7.33 1.81 21.65
N ALA A 70 6.95 1.60 22.91
CA ALA A 70 7.50 0.54 23.76
C ALA A 70 7.02 -0.87 23.31
N ALA A 71 6.84 -1.07 22.00
CA ALA A 71 6.27 -2.28 21.42
C ALA A 71 7.36 -3.34 21.25
N THR A 72 7.05 -4.56 21.69
CA THR A 72 7.93 -5.72 21.54
C THR A 72 8.19 -6.00 20.05
N PRO A 73 9.46 -6.28 19.67
CA PRO A 73 9.91 -6.33 18.27
C PRO A 73 9.40 -7.54 17.44
N ASP A 74 8.67 -8.49 18.03
CA ASP A 74 8.46 -9.81 17.42
C ASP A 74 7.18 -9.98 16.57
N MET A 75 6.36 -8.94 16.43
CA MET A 75 5.27 -8.93 15.47
C MET A 75 5.15 -7.55 14.88
N LEU A 76 5.24 -7.44 13.54
CA LEU A 76 4.72 -6.24 12.89
C LEU A 76 3.30 -6.03 13.40
N ASN A 77 3.03 -4.88 14.02
CA ASN A 77 1.68 -4.54 14.39
C ASN A 77 0.88 -4.46 13.08
N ALA A 78 -0.07 -5.37 12.88
CA ALA A 78 -0.89 -5.44 11.67
C ALA A 78 -1.58 -4.09 11.36
N ASP A 79 -1.88 -3.30 12.40
CA ASP A 79 -2.43 -1.95 12.24
C ASP A 79 -1.40 -0.96 11.69
N LEU A 80 -0.13 -1.07 12.09
CA LEU A 80 0.95 -0.26 11.54
C LEU A 80 1.20 -0.61 10.07
N LEU A 81 1.19 -1.90 9.73
CA LEU A 81 1.29 -2.36 8.34
C LEU A 81 0.14 -1.78 7.50
N ARG A 82 -1.09 -1.91 7.99
CA ARG A 82 -2.29 -1.40 7.32
C ARG A 82 -2.25 0.12 7.16
N ALA A 83 -1.80 0.85 8.18
CA ALA A 83 -1.66 2.30 8.12
C ALA A 83 -0.64 2.73 7.05
N GLU A 84 0.53 2.06 6.99
CA GLU A 84 1.52 2.35 5.94
C GLU A 84 1.05 1.94 4.55
N ALA A 85 0.33 0.83 4.43
CA ALA A 85 -0.31 0.41 3.19
C ALA A 85 -1.30 1.45 2.67
N LEU A 86 -2.16 1.95 3.56
CA LEU A 86 -3.11 3.01 3.25
C LEU A 86 -2.40 4.28 2.79
N ARG A 87 -1.30 4.66 3.45
CA ARG A 87 -0.48 5.81 3.03
C ARG A 87 0.12 5.61 1.64
N ALA A 88 0.67 4.44 1.35
CA ALA A 88 1.30 4.14 0.07
C ALA A 88 0.28 4.12 -1.09
N VAL A 89 -0.87 3.46 -0.88
CA VAL A 89 -1.97 3.44 -1.85
C VAL A 89 -2.53 4.85 -2.06
N PHE A 90 -2.76 5.60 -0.99
CA PHE A 90 -3.23 6.98 -1.07
C PHE A 90 -2.24 7.88 -1.84
N ALA A 91 -0.93 7.73 -1.61
CA ALA A 91 0.10 8.47 -2.34
C ALA A 91 0.06 8.17 -3.85
N LEU A 92 -0.08 6.89 -4.22
CA LEU A 92 -0.22 6.47 -5.61
C LEU A 92 -1.50 7.01 -6.25
N GLU A 93 -2.62 6.98 -5.53
CA GLU A 93 -3.88 7.54 -6.01
C GLU A 93 -3.78 9.06 -6.24
N LEU A 94 -3.12 9.80 -5.35
CA LEU A 94 -2.84 11.21 -5.59
C LEU A 94 -1.91 11.41 -6.80
N ALA A 95 -0.86 10.60 -6.93
CA ALA A 95 0.10 10.72 -8.03
C ALA A 95 -0.54 10.48 -9.40
N ARG A 96 -1.49 9.54 -9.50
CA ARG A 96 -2.31 9.27 -10.70
C ARG A 96 -3.16 10.48 -11.13
N ARG A 97 -3.55 11.32 -10.17
CA ARG A 97 -4.38 12.51 -10.39
C ARG A 97 -3.55 13.78 -10.57
N ALA A 98 -2.31 13.78 -10.09
CA ALA A 98 -1.42 14.92 -10.18
C ALA A 98 -0.89 15.11 -11.61
N GLY A 99 -0.80 16.36 -12.07
CA GLY A 99 -0.16 16.68 -13.34
C GLY A 99 1.35 16.39 -13.34
N THR A 100 2.00 16.51 -12.18
CA THR A 100 3.41 16.16 -11.98
C THR A 100 3.63 15.71 -10.54
N THR A 101 4.44 14.68 -10.36
CA THR A 101 4.87 14.17 -9.04
C THR A 101 6.37 14.34 -8.88
N LEU A 102 6.80 15.01 -7.81
CA LEU A 102 8.20 15.12 -7.42
C LEU A 102 8.44 14.28 -6.16
N VAL A 103 9.45 13.42 -6.21
CA VAL A 103 9.92 12.69 -5.04
C VAL A 103 11.15 13.40 -4.48
N LEU A 104 11.07 13.74 -3.19
CA LEU A 104 12.15 14.28 -2.39
C LEU A 104 12.58 13.20 -1.39
N ASP A 105 13.56 12.39 -1.78
CA ASP A 105 14.19 11.39 -0.93
C ASP A 105 15.70 11.68 -0.76
N GLY A 106 16.37 10.93 0.11
CA GLY A 106 17.84 10.94 0.19
C GLY A 106 18.47 12.23 0.72
N ASP A 107 19.36 12.84 -0.06
CA ASP A 107 20.13 14.03 0.33
C ASP A 107 19.30 15.32 0.23
N ILE A 108 19.06 15.93 1.38
CA ILE A 108 18.28 17.17 1.53
C ILE A 108 18.96 18.34 0.80
N ALA A 109 20.28 18.31 0.60
CA ALA A 109 20.99 19.40 -0.08
C ALA A 109 20.54 19.58 -1.54
N GLY A 110 20.05 18.52 -2.19
CA GLY A 110 19.57 18.57 -3.57
C GLY A 110 18.13 19.09 -3.73
N TRP A 111 17.34 19.11 -2.65
CA TRP A 111 15.91 19.40 -2.71
C TRP A 111 15.56 20.78 -3.25
N PRO A 112 16.25 21.88 -2.87
CA PRO A 112 15.97 23.20 -3.42
C PRO A 112 16.11 23.25 -4.94
N ALA A 113 17.15 22.62 -5.49
CA ALA A 113 17.38 22.60 -6.93
C ALA A 113 16.31 21.78 -7.67
N ALA A 114 15.93 20.62 -7.13
CA ALA A 114 14.88 19.77 -7.70
C ALA A 114 13.51 20.47 -7.71
N LEU A 115 13.15 21.13 -6.60
CA LEU A 115 11.93 21.92 -6.50
C LEU A 115 11.94 23.08 -7.49
N ALA A 116 13.04 23.86 -7.55
CA ALA A 116 13.16 24.99 -8.46
C ALA A 116 13.02 24.56 -9.93
N ALA A 117 13.70 23.49 -10.35
CA ALA A 117 13.62 22.96 -11.70
C ALA A 117 12.18 22.52 -12.06
N THR A 118 11.51 21.83 -11.14
CA THR A 118 10.14 21.37 -11.34
C THR A 118 9.15 22.53 -11.42
N MET A 119 9.31 23.54 -10.57
CA MET A 119 8.47 24.75 -10.60
C MET A 119 8.68 25.55 -11.87
N GLN A 120 9.92 25.66 -12.34
CA GLN A 120 10.23 26.34 -13.60
C GLN A 120 9.57 25.64 -14.80
N ALA A 121 9.55 24.30 -14.80
CA ALA A 121 8.86 23.52 -15.82
C ALA A 121 7.34 23.78 -15.84
N LEU A 122 6.71 23.93 -14.66
CA LEU A 122 5.27 24.20 -14.54
C LEU A 122 4.89 25.65 -14.87
N ALA A 123 5.71 26.63 -14.48
CA ALA A 123 5.39 28.05 -14.58
C ALA A 123 5.68 28.68 -15.97
N GLY A 124 6.33 27.96 -16.88
CA GLY A 124 6.56 28.46 -18.25
C GLY A 124 7.51 29.66 -18.35
N SER A 125 8.33 29.92 -17.33
CA SER A 125 9.36 30.99 -17.20
C SER A 125 8.94 32.22 -16.39
N ALA A 126 9.28 32.23 -15.10
CA ALA A 126 9.59 33.45 -14.34
C ALA A 126 10.66 33.13 -13.28
N PRO A 127 11.66 34.00 -13.05
CA PRO A 127 12.67 33.78 -12.02
C PRO A 127 12.08 34.02 -10.62
N ALA A 128 12.41 33.13 -9.69
CA ALA A 128 12.01 33.23 -8.29
C ALA A 128 12.65 34.45 -7.60
N ASP A 129 11.88 35.08 -6.70
CA ASP A 129 12.34 36.13 -5.79
C ASP A 129 13.40 35.54 -4.83
N GLN A 130 14.60 36.12 -4.79
CA GLN A 130 15.75 35.59 -4.03
C GLN A 130 15.58 35.88 -2.54
N ARG A 131 14.81 35.05 -1.84
CA ARG A 131 14.74 35.05 -0.37
C ARG A 131 15.83 34.15 0.22
N PRO A 132 16.33 34.45 1.43
CA PRO A 132 17.27 33.59 2.13
C PRO A 132 16.66 32.21 2.39
N MET A 133 17.40 31.17 1.99
CA MET A 133 16.99 29.76 2.07
C MET A 133 16.82 29.32 3.53
N PRO A 134 15.79 28.52 3.88
CA PRO A 134 15.69 27.95 5.21
C PRO A 134 16.87 27.02 5.47
N ALA A 135 17.34 26.98 6.72
CA ALA A 135 18.38 26.05 7.13
C ALA A 135 17.86 24.59 7.05
N PRO A 136 18.64 23.63 6.54
CA PRO A 136 18.24 22.23 6.52
C PRO A 136 18.13 21.68 7.94
N PRO A 137 17.18 20.75 8.20
CA PRO A 137 17.10 20.07 9.48
C PRO A 137 18.36 19.21 9.70
N PRO A 138 18.71 18.90 10.97
CA PRO A 138 19.77 17.95 11.24
C PRO A 138 19.45 16.58 10.59
N PRO A 139 20.48 15.82 10.16
CA PRO A 139 20.26 14.51 9.58
C PRO A 139 19.49 13.62 10.57
N LEU A 140 18.42 12.99 10.10
CA LEU A 140 17.69 12.01 10.89
C LEU A 140 18.64 10.84 11.17
N ALA A 141 18.72 10.40 12.43
CA ALA A 141 19.27 9.10 12.74
C ALA A 141 18.38 8.08 12.02
N MET A 142 18.90 7.45 10.96
CA MET A 142 18.23 6.35 10.28
C MET A 142 17.89 5.29 11.33
N GLY A 143 16.60 5.11 11.63
CA GLY A 143 16.12 4.15 12.63
C GLY A 143 16.46 2.73 12.18
N GLY A 144 17.59 2.23 12.65
CA GLY A 144 18.26 1.05 12.10
C GLY A 144 17.67 -0.32 12.46
N ASP A 145 16.61 -0.42 13.26
CA ASP A 145 16.13 -1.72 13.76
C ASP A 145 14.70 -2.11 13.31
N LEU A 146 13.81 -1.15 13.01
CA LEU A 146 12.41 -1.47 12.63
C LEU A 146 12.28 -2.05 11.22
N ALA A 147 13.18 -1.70 10.30
CA ALA A 147 13.21 -2.29 8.96
C ALA A 147 13.72 -3.74 8.99
N ALA A 148 14.53 -4.12 9.99
CA ALA A 148 15.13 -5.44 10.08
C ALA A 148 14.15 -6.51 10.62
N SER A 149 13.19 -6.14 11.47
CA SER A 149 12.16 -7.06 12.00
C SER A 149 10.95 -7.21 11.09
N ALA A 150 10.87 -6.40 10.03
CA ALA A 150 9.63 -6.19 9.29
C ALA A 150 9.41 -7.09 8.07
N GLY A 151 10.34 -8.01 7.83
CA GLY A 151 10.14 -9.22 7.05
C GLY A 151 9.75 -9.03 5.57
N PRO A 152 9.32 -10.11 4.90
CA PRO A 152 8.97 -10.12 3.47
C PRO A 152 7.84 -9.16 3.08
N LEU A 153 6.94 -8.78 4.00
CA LEU A 153 5.78 -7.93 3.71
C LEU A 153 6.18 -6.50 3.33
N LEU A 154 7.22 -5.97 3.97
CA LEU A 154 7.80 -4.69 3.60
C LEU A 154 8.26 -4.67 2.15
N ASP A 155 9.05 -5.68 1.78
CA ASP A 155 9.74 -5.73 0.49
C ASP A 155 8.82 -6.13 -0.66
N LEU A 156 7.87 -7.05 -0.41
CA LEU A 156 6.99 -7.62 -1.43
C LEU A 156 5.72 -6.79 -1.67
N TYR A 157 5.31 -5.95 -0.71
CA TYR A 157 4.07 -5.19 -0.83
C TYR A 157 4.26 -3.67 -0.66
N LEU A 158 4.83 -3.19 0.46
CA LEU A 158 4.96 -1.74 0.69
C LEU A 158 5.98 -1.07 -0.23
N GLY A 159 7.15 -1.68 -0.43
CA GLY A 159 8.21 -1.14 -1.29
C GLY A 159 7.74 -0.89 -2.74
N PRO A 160 7.11 -1.87 -3.40
CA PRO A 160 6.53 -1.68 -4.73
C PRO A 160 5.50 -0.54 -4.78
N LEU A 161 4.59 -0.43 -3.81
CA LEU A 161 3.57 0.62 -3.79
C LEU A 161 4.18 2.02 -3.70
N TRP A 162 5.19 2.22 -2.86
CA TRP A 162 5.87 3.51 -2.76
C TRP A 162 6.66 3.88 -4.01
N ARG A 163 7.32 2.91 -4.65
CA ARG A 163 7.96 3.12 -5.97
C ARG A 163 6.93 3.45 -7.05
N ALA A 164 5.79 2.77 -7.02
CA ALA A 164 4.69 3.01 -7.93
C ALA A 164 4.09 4.40 -7.77
N ALA A 165 4.01 4.95 -6.55
CA ALA A 165 3.56 6.32 -6.33
C ALA A 165 4.43 7.35 -7.08
N ALA A 166 5.74 7.13 -7.18
CA ALA A 166 6.62 7.95 -8.01
C ALA A 166 6.32 7.82 -9.52
N ALA A 167 5.92 6.62 -9.96
CA ALA A 167 5.66 6.31 -11.36
C ALA A 167 4.22 6.59 -11.81
N GLY A 168 3.26 6.73 -10.88
CA GLY A 168 1.84 6.91 -11.17
C GLY A 168 1.10 5.67 -11.69
N HIS A 169 1.70 4.47 -11.61
CA HIS A 169 1.11 3.23 -12.13
C HIS A 169 1.12 2.14 -11.06
N ALA A 170 0.03 1.39 -10.92
CA ALA A 170 -0.03 0.28 -9.97
C ALA A 170 0.98 -0.81 -10.38
N PRO A 171 1.76 -1.34 -9.43
CA PRO A 171 2.69 -2.42 -9.70
C PRO A 171 2.01 -3.78 -9.47
N PRO A 172 2.55 -4.87 -10.02
CA PRO A 172 2.29 -6.20 -9.48
C PRO A 172 2.70 -6.26 -8.01
N LEU A 173 1.92 -6.98 -7.20
CA LEU A 173 2.12 -7.16 -5.77
C LEU A 173 2.06 -8.63 -5.40
N ALA A 174 2.65 -8.97 -4.25
CA ALA A 174 2.54 -10.30 -3.67
C ALA A 174 2.17 -10.19 -2.18
N TRP A 175 1.17 -10.94 -1.78
CA TRP A 175 0.83 -11.19 -0.39
C TRP A 175 1.34 -12.57 -0.01
N PRO A 176 2.47 -12.65 0.72
CA PRO A 176 2.96 -13.93 1.19
C PRO A 176 2.01 -14.49 2.27
N ARG A 177 2.12 -15.78 2.58
CA ARG A 177 1.33 -16.46 3.62
C ARG A 177 1.27 -15.70 4.95
N GLU A 178 2.37 -15.05 5.34
CA GLU A 178 2.48 -14.27 6.58
C GLU A 178 1.54 -13.04 6.63
N ALA A 179 0.96 -12.64 5.49
CA ALA A 179 -0.06 -11.62 5.43
C ALA A 179 -1.43 -12.11 5.94
N PHE A 180 -1.64 -13.43 6.01
CA PHE A 180 -2.92 -14.06 6.28
C PHE A 180 -3.04 -14.57 7.71
N LEU A 181 -4.29 -14.75 8.14
CA LEU A 181 -4.69 -15.18 9.47
C LEU A 181 -5.40 -16.53 9.42
N ASP A 182 -5.29 -17.26 10.53
CA ASP A 182 -5.87 -18.58 10.72
C ASP A 182 -7.39 -18.51 10.89
N GLY A 183 -8.13 -19.22 10.02
CA GLY A 183 -9.58 -19.33 10.08
C GLY A 183 -10.13 -20.07 11.31
N ASP A 184 -9.33 -20.96 11.90
CA ASP A 184 -9.70 -21.72 13.11
C ASP A 184 -9.32 -20.99 14.41
N ALA A 185 -8.39 -20.04 14.33
CA ALA A 185 -7.94 -19.23 15.46
C ALA A 185 -7.93 -17.73 15.08
N PRO A 186 -9.07 -17.02 15.22
CA PRO A 186 -9.17 -15.63 14.77
C PRO A 186 -8.09 -14.71 15.37
N GLY A 187 -7.43 -13.93 14.51
CA GLY A 187 -6.31 -13.05 14.88
C GLY A 187 -4.96 -13.75 15.01
N ALA A 188 -4.89 -15.09 14.98
CA ALA A 188 -3.63 -15.81 14.99
C ALA A 188 -2.99 -15.81 13.58
N PRO A 189 -1.65 -15.82 13.47
CA PRO A 189 -0.98 -16.00 12.20
C PRO A 189 -1.38 -17.32 11.54
N LEU A 190 -1.58 -17.30 10.22
CA LEU A 190 -1.90 -18.51 9.47
C LEU A 190 -0.77 -19.55 9.63
N PRO A 191 -1.04 -20.81 10.03
CA PRO A 191 0.00 -21.84 10.08
C PRO A 191 0.52 -22.16 8.68
N ALA A 192 1.71 -22.78 8.60
CA ALA A 192 2.29 -23.18 7.30
C ALA A 192 1.44 -24.26 6.60
N VAL A 193 0.76 -25.09 7.40
CA VAL A 193 -0.11 -26.17 6.97
C VAL A 193 -1.36 -26.15 7.86
N ILE A 194 -2.53 -26.24 7.23
CA ILE A 194 -3.84 -26.16 7.85
C ILE A 194 -4.50 -27.53 7.74
N GLU A 195 -4.96 -28.09 8.86
CA GLU A 195 -5.75 -29.32 8.85
C GLU A 195 -7.16 -29.01 8.32
N VAL A 196 -7.60 -29.67 7.25
CA VAL A 196 -8.92 -29.39 6.67
C VAL A 196 -10.01 -30.33 7.16
N ALA A 197 -9.67 -31.37 7.93
CA ALA A 197 -10.65 -32.26 8.53
C ALA A 197 -11.74 -31.50 9.31
N GLY A 198 -12.96 -32.05 9.29
CA GLY A 198 -14.13 -31.44 9.89
C GLY A 198 -15.04 -30.77 8.87
N ARG A 199 -15.89 -29.85 9.34
CA ARG A 199 -16.91 -29.18 8.53
C ARG A 199 -16.34 -28.11 7.59
N ALA A 200 -17.13 -27.75 6.58
CA ALA A 200 -16.95 -26.57 5.76
C ALA A 200 -16.73 -25.31 6.60
N ARG A 201 -15.66 -24.56 6.31
CA ARG A 201 -15.26 -23.34 7.05
C ARG A 201 -14.24 -22.50 6.28
N ILE A 202 -14.02 -21.28 6.75
CA ILE A 202 -12.89 -20.45 6.33
C ILE A 202 -11.63 -21.08 6.94
N VAL A 203 -10.65 -21.42 6.11
CA VAL A 203 -9.38 -22.01 6.55
C VAL A 203 -8.25 -20.97 6.59
N ALA A 204 -8.36 -19.91 5.79
CA ALA A 204 -7.46 -18.75 5.81
C ALA A 204 -8.23 -17.49 5.44
N TYR A 205 -7.88 -16.35 6.06
CA TYR A 205 -8.44 -15.05 5.68
C TYR A 205 -7.45 -13.90 5.86
N GLY A 206 -7.75 -12.72 5.30
CA GLY A 206 -6.88 -11.53 5.32
C GLY A 206 -6.47 -11.09 3.90
N PRO A 207 -5.45 -10.24 3.71
CA PRO A 207 -4.62 -9.61 4.73
C PRO A 207 -5.19 -8.30 5.29
N TYR A 208 -6.38 -7.87 4.87
CA TYR A 208 -6.95 -6.56 5.21
C TYR A 208 -6.04 -5.39 4.83
N LEU A 209 -5.45 -5.48 3.64
CA LEU A 209 -4.58 -4.46 3.06
C LEU A 209 -5.29 -3.78 1.89
N PRO A 210 -5.16 -2.46 1.74
CA PRO A 210 -5.73 -1.72 0.61
C PRO A 210 -5.05 -2.08 -0.70
N LEU A 211 -5.66 -1.70 -1.82
CA LEU A 211 -5.07 -1.86 -3.14
C LEU A 211 -5.41 -0.63 -3.99
N PRO A 212 -4.53 -0.20 -4.91
CA PRO A 212 -4.86 0.91 -5.80
C PRO A 212 -6.12 0.62 -6.62
N ALA A 213 -6.88 1.66 -6.92
CA ALA A 213 -8.12 1.52 -7.69
C ALA A 213 -7.81 0.99 -9.09
N GLY A 214 -8.66 0.10 -9.60
CA GLY A 214 -8.47 -0.53 -10.90
C GLY A 214 -8.99 -1.96 -10.97
N ALA A 215 -8.82 -2.56 -12.15
CA ALA A 215 -9.04 -3.97 -12.38
C ALA A 215 -7.79 -4.75 -11.98
N TRP A 216 -8.00 -5.91 -11.35
CA TRP A 216 -6.93 -6.74 -10.84
C TRP A 216 -7.21 -8.21 -11.12
N SER A 217 -6.13 -8.96 -11.34
CA SER A 217 -6.14 -10.42 -11.37
C SER A 217 -5.36 -10.97 -10.18
N ALA A 218 -6.01 -11.82 -9.38
CA ALA A 218 -5.41 -12.51 -8.26
C ALA A 218 -5.08 -13.95 -8.64
N THR A 219 -3.86 -14.40 -8.36
CA THR A 219 -3.45 -15.81 -8.46
C THR A 219 -3.03 -16.32 -7.08
N ALA A 220 -3.83 -17.20 -6.49
CA ALA A 220 -3.50 -17.87 -5.24
C ALA A 220 -2.73 -19.17 -5.52
N TRP A 221 -1.60 -19.37 -4.84
CA TRP A 221 -0.81 -20.60 -4.89
C TRP A 221 -1.10 -21.45 -3.66
N LEU A 222 -1.52 -22.69 -3.91
CA LEU A 222 -2.04 -23.59 -2.89
C LEU A 222 -1.32 -24.93 -2.93
N GLY A 223 -1.07 -25.52 -1.75
CA GLY A 223 -0.57 -26.88 -1.59
C GLY A 223 -1.60 -27.76 -0.89
N PHE A 224 -1.73 -29.00 -1.34
CA PHE A 224 -2.60 -30.01 -0.71
C PHE A 224 -1.85 -31.30 -0.47
N SER A 225 -2.12 -31.94 0.67
CA SER A 225 -1.52 -33.22 1.02
C SER A 225 -2.08 -34.37 0.15
N PRO A 226 -1.36 -35.50 0.02
CA PRO A 226 -1.81 -36.65 -0.78
C PRO A 226 -3.15 -37.26 -0.36
N ASP A 227 -3.51 -37.13 0.92
CA ASP A 227 -4.73 -37.63 1.56
C ASP A 227 -5.92 -36.66 1.52
N ILE A 228 -5.80 -35.50 0.86
CA ILE A 228 -6.88 -34.49 0.74
C ILE A 228 -8.18 -35.04 0.12
N GLY A 229 -8.09 -36.12 -0.67
CA GLY A 229 -9.21 -36.69 -1.40
C GLY A 229 -9.81 -35.71 -2.42
N ARG A 230 -11.11 -35.82 -2.65
CA ARG A 230 -11.88 -34.89 -3.48
C ARG A 230 -12.56 -33.86 -2.59
N LEU A 231 -12.12 -32.60 -2.64
CA LEU A 231 -12.65 -31.54 -1.78
C LEU A 231 -12.81 -30.21 -2.55
N PRO A 232 -14.03 -29.65 -2.61
CA PRO A 232 -14.27 -28.33 -3.20
C PRO A 232 -13.85 -27.20 -2.25
N PHE A 233 -13.25 -26.17 -2.84
CA PHE A 233 -12.84 -24.94 -2.19
C PHE A 233 -13.32 -23.71 -2.96
N ILE A 234 -13.50 -22.61 -2.22
CA ILE A 234 -13.71 -21.26 -2.79
C ILE A 234 -12.55 -20.38 -2.37
N LEU A 235 -12.02 -19.60 -3.33
CA LEU A 235 -11.30 -18.37 -3.04
C LEU A 235 -12.27 -17.20 -3.24
N GLU A 236 -12.48 -16.43 -2.19
CA GLU A 236 -13.33 -15.26 -2.19
C GLU A 236 -12.47 -14.00 -2.00
N ILE A 237 -12.76 -12.94 -2.74
CA ILE A 237 -12.16 -11.61 -2.55
C ILE A 237 -13.29 -10.62 -2.33
N ASP A 238 -13.28 -10.00 -1.16
CA ASP A 238 -14.20 -8.93 -0.76
C ASP A 238 -13.48 -7.59 -0.88
N SER A 239 -13.92 -6.76 -1.83
CA SER A 239 -13.40 -5.41 -2.08
C SER A 239 -14.23 -4.31 -1.42
N GLY A 240 -15.20 -4.67 -0.59
CA GLY A 240 -16.18 -3.77 0.00
C GLY A 240 -17.28 -3.31 -0.97
N ALA A 241 -16.98 -3.24 -2.27
CA ALA A 241 -17.95 -2.95 -3.33
C ALA A 241 -18.56 -4.22 -3.95
N GLU A 242 -17.75 -5.26 -4.12
CA GLU A 242 -18.16 -6.54 -4.67
C GLU A 242 -17.45 -7.72 -3.98
N ILE A 243 -18.06 -8.90 -4.12
CA ILE A 243 -17.48 -10.17 -3.69
C ILE A 243 -17.26 -11.03 -4.93
N SER A 244 -16.00 -11.27 -5.25
CA SER A 244 -15.59 -12.12 -6.36
C SER A 244 -15.23 -13.52 -5.86
N ARG A 245 -15.65 -14.57 -6.57
CA ARG A 245 -15.47 -15.98 -6.16
C ARG A 245 -14.88 -16.83 -7.26
N GLY A 246 -13.76 -17.48 -6.96
CA GLY A 246 -13.19 -18.58 -7.74
C GLY A 246 -13.53 -19.91 -7.09
N PHE A 247 -14.10 -20.84 -7.86
CA PHE A 247 -14.39 -22.20 -7.42
C PHE A 247 -13.32 -23.14 -7.97
N PHE A 248 -12.82 -24.03 -7.13
CA PHE A 248 -11.95 -25.10 -7.59
C PHE A 248 -12.15 -26.35 -6.75
N GLU A 249 -11.98 -27.49 -7.39
CA GLU A 249 -12.09 -28.79 -6.74
C GLU A 249 -10.73 -29.47 -6.81
N VAL A 250 -10.21 -29.86 -5.65
CA VAL A 250 -8.98 -30.64 -5.56
C VAL A 250 -9.36 -32.10 -5.66
N GLU A 251 -8.73 -32.84 -6.58
CA GLU A 251 -8.97 -34.29 -6.73
C GLU A 251 -7.82 -35.15 -6.18
N ARG A 252 -6.66 -34.53 -5.93
CA ARG A 252 -5.44 -35.19 -5.43
C ARG A 252 -4.50 -34.18 -4.79
N GLY A 253 -3.58 -34.66 -3.96
CA GLY A 253 -2.49 -33.83 -3.43
C GLY A 253 -1.57 -33.26 -4.51
N GLY A 254 -0.92 -32.14 -4.19
CA GLY A 254 -0.03 -31.42 -5.08
C GLY A 254 -0.08 -29.91 -4.91
N PHE A 255 0.56 -29.19 -5.84
CA PHE A 255 0.52 -27.73 -5.90
C PHE A 255 -0.41 -27.28 -7.02
N PHE A 256 -1.24 -26.28 -6.72
CA PHE A 256 -2.24 -25.74 -7.61
C PHE A 256 -2.19 -24.22 -7.59
N SER A 257 -2.72 -23.61 -8.64
CA SER A 257 -2.98 -22.17 -8.67
C SER A 257 -4.43 -21.92 -9.04
N LEU A 258 -5.00 -20.88 -8.46
CA LEU A 258 -6.34 -20.41 -8.78
C LEU A 258 -6.30 -18.93 -9.13
N GLY A 259 -6.79 -18.61 -10.33
CA GLY A 259 -6.96 -17.26 -10.81
C GLY A 259 -8.37 -16.72 -10.57
N LEU A 260 -8.48 -15.43 -10.25
CA LEU A 260 -9.73 -14.71 -10.09
C LEU A 260 -9.52 -13.24 -10.47
N ASP A 261 -10.41 -12.68 -11.29
CA ASP A 261 -10.41 -11.25 -11.61
C ASP A 261 -11.42 -10.50 -10.74
N PHE A 262 -11.07 -9.28 -10.33
CA PHE A 262 -11.92 -8.44 -9.47
C PHE A 262 -11.63 -6.94 -9.68
N GLN A 263 -12.56 -6.11 -9.24
CA GLN A 263 -12.45 -4.65 -9.31
C GLN A 263 -12.25 -4.04 -7.92
N VAL A 264 -11.33 -3.09 -7.84
CA VAL A 264 -11.17 -2.20 -6.68
C VAL A 264 -11.75 -0.84 -7.01
N ALA A 265 -12.89 -0.53 -6.39
CA ALA A 265 -13.56 0.76 -6.53
C ALA A 265 -13.12 1.77 -5.47
N ASP A 266 -13.02 1.35 -4.21
CA ASP A 266 -12.52 2.18 -3.10
C ASP A 266 -11.08 1.76 -2.74
N PRO A 267 -10.06 2.54 -3.11
CA PRO A 267 -8.67 2.18 -2.86
C PRO A 267 -8.28 2.29 -1.37
N LEU A 268 -9.11 2.89 -0.53
CA LEU A 268 -8.86 2.98 0.92
C LEU A 268 -9.60 1.89 1.70
N HIS A 269 -10.42 1.09 1.03
CA HIS A 269 -11.03 -0.09 1.62
C HIS A 269 -10.00 -1.24 1.68
N PRO A 270 -9.77 -1.86 2.85
CA PRO A 270 -8.90 -3.02 2.95
C PRO A 270 -9.56 -4.24 2.31
N LEU A 271 -8.83 -4.94 1.43
CA LEU A 271 -9.32 -6.19 0.82
C LEU A 271 -9.26 -7.35 1.81
N GLU A 272 -10.30 -8.18 1.78
CA GLU A 272 -10.30 -9.47 2.46
C GLU A 272 -10.38 -10.60 1.45
N VAL A 273 -9.37 -11.45 1.44
CA VAL A 273 -9.35 -12.72 0.72
C VAL A 273 -9.68 -13.82 1.72
N ARG A 274 -10.54 -14.76 1.34
CA ARG A 274 -10.91 -15.93 2.15
C ARG A 274 -10.71 -17.19 1.34
N LEU A 275 -10.01 -18.17 1.91
CA LEU A 275 -9.99 -19.54 1.41
C LEU A 275 -10.98 -20.36 2.23
N ILE A 276 -11.94 -20.99 1.58
CA ILE A 276 -13.09 -21.65 2.21
C ILE A 276 -13.15 -23.09 1.75
N SER A 277 -13.17 -24.05 2.68
CA SER A 277 -13.56 -25.43 2.37
C SER A 277 -15.09 -25.52 2.31
N GLN A 278 -15.64 -26.12 1.26
CA GLN A 278 -17.09 -26.15 1.07
C GLN A 278 -17.78 -27.40 1.63
N ASP A 279 -17.03 -28.49 1.79
CA ASP A 279 -17.55 -29.77 2.26
C ASP A 279 -16.82 -30.26 3.50
N SER A 280 -17.38 -31.29 4.13
CA SER A 280 -16.71 -31.94 5.25
C SER A 280 -15.60 -32.87 4.74
N ALA A 281 -14.42 -32.79 5.34
CA ALA A 281 -13.32 -33.73 5.10
C ALA A 281 -13.09 -34.60 6.34
N LEU A 282 -12.65 -35.85 6.14
CA LEU A 282 -12.27 -36.74 7.25
C LEU A 282 -10.82 -36.53 7.67
N GLU A 283 -9.96 -36.19 6.71
CA GLU A 283 -8.52 -35.95 6.84
C GLU A 283 -8.06 -35.04 5.71
N GLY A 284 -6.81 -34.59 5.79
CA GLY A 284 -6.14 -33.85 4.73
C GLY A 284 -5.67 -32.47 5.18
N GLN A 285 -4.72 -31.93 4.43
CA GLN A 285 -4.06 -30.68 4.76
C GLN A 285 -4.02 -29.76 3.55
N ALA A 286 -4.14 -28.46 3.82
CA ALA A 286 -4.00 -27.39 2.84
C ALA A 286 -2.94 -26.39 3.29
N ALA A 287 -2.32 -25.71 2.33
CA ALA A 287 -1.41 -24.61 2.57
C ALA A 287 -1.71 -23.47 1.58
N LEU A 288 -1.85 -22.25 2.09
CA LEU A 288 -1.78 -21.04 1.27
C LEU A 288 -0.33 -20.57 1.25
N ILE A 289 0.26 -20.50 0.06
CA ILE A 289 1.68 -20.12 -0.10
C ILE A 289 1.79 -18.61 -0.31
N GLU A 290 1.03 -18.09 -1.26
CA GLU A 290 1.06 -16.69 -1.68
C GLU A 290 -0.22 -16.36 -2.46
N VAL A 291 -0.65 -15.10 -2.40
CA VAL A 291 -1.58 -14.52 -3.37
C VAL A 291 -0.85 -13.43 -4.14
N ARG A 292 -0.66 -13.65 -5.44
CA ARG A 292 -0.09 -12.66 -6.36
C ARG A 292 -1.20 -11.82 -6.97
N LEU A 293 -0.96 -10.52 -7.10
CA LEU A 293 -1.89 -9.55 -7.66
C LEU A 293 -1.23 -8.85 -8.83
N ASP A 294 -1.84 -8.92 -10.00
CA ASP A 294 -1.38 -8.22 -11.20
C ASP A 294 -2.47 -7.23 -11.65
N PRO A 295 -2.13 -5.96 -11.92
CA PRO A 295 -3.07 -5.03 -12.56
C PRO A 295 -3.52 -5.57 -13.92
N ALA A 296 -4.82 -5.55 -14.19
CA ALA A 296 -5.42 -6.06 -15.43
C ALA A 296 -5.54 -5.00 -16.54
#